data_AF-A0A4S8K9E2-F1
#
_entry.id   AF-A0A4S8K9E2-F1
#
_cell.length_a   1.000
_cell.length_b   1.000
_cell.length_c   1.000
_cell.angle_alpha   90.00
_cell.angle_beta   90.00
_cell.angle_gamma   90.00
#
_symmetry.space_group_name_H-M   'P 1'
#
loop_
_entity.id
_entity.type
_entity.pdbx_description
1 polymer ?
#
loop_
_entity_poly.entity_id
_entity_poly.type
_entity_poly.pdbx_seq_one_letter_code
_entity_poly.pdbx_strand_id
1 'polypeptide(L)'
;MCCAMWQRYETNSKGVEVFWKSWLPKPGTATKAALFFCHGYGSTCTFFFEGIAKIIADAGYAVFAMDYPGFGLSQGLHGYIPSFDGMVDHVIEQYAAIRAMEGVRELRHFLLGQSMGGAVALKIHLKQPEEWDGVLLVAPMCKVRSPLLILHGAADKVTDPNVSKILYNMANTNDKTLKLYEEGFHCILEGEPDGRISSVINDIISWLDSHSDKN
;
A
#
# COMPACT_ATOMS: atom_id res chain seq x y z
N MET A 1 -6.81 -2.92 -33.14
CA MET A 1 -6.62 -1.55 -32.63
C MET A 1 -6.24 -1.63 -31.16
N CYS A 2 -5.17 -0.95 -30.75
CA CYS A 2 -4.66 -0.95 -29.36
C CYS A 2 -5.48 0.00 -28.46
N CYS A 3 -5.42 -0.22 -27.13
CA CYS A 3 -5.89 0.73 -26.12
C CYS A 3 -5.37 2.14 -26.40
N ALA A 4 -6.20 3.16 -26.17
CA ALA A 4 -5.76 4.55 -26.23
C ALA A 4 -4.86 4.83 -25.01
N MET A 5 -3.68 5.40 -25.24
CA MET A 5 -2.72 5.74 -24.19
C MET A 5 -2.42 7.23 -24.26
N TRP A 6 -2.54 7.91 -23.13
CA TRP A 6 -2.19 9.32 -23.00
C TRP A 6 -1.06 9.47 -21.99
N GLN A 7 -0.21 10.47 -22.23
CA GLN A 7 0.87 10.85 -21.32
C GLN A 7 0.81 12.37 -21.19
N ARG A 8 0.93 12.89 -19.97
CA ARG A 8 0.88 14.32 -19.71
C ARG A 8 1.87 14.71 -18.63
N TYR A 9 2.34 15.95 -18.74
CA TYR A 9 3.03 16.67 -17.69
C TYR A 9 2.10 17.78 -17.21
N GLU A 10 1.86 17.84 -15.90
CA GLU A 10 1.02 18.86 -15.29
C GLU A 10 1.71 19.41 -14.04
N THR A 11 1.67 20.73 -13.87
CA THR A 11 2.23 21.40 -12.70
C THR A 11 1.19 21.42 -11.59
N ASN A 12 1.53 20.85 -10.44
CA ASN A 12 0.64 20.85 -9.28
C ASN A 12 0.60 22.21 -8.56
N SER A 13 -0.26 22.32 -7.54
CA SER A 13 -0.46 23.52 -6.72
C SER A 13 0.79 24.03 -6.00
N LYS A 14 1.85 23.22 -5.93
CA LYS A 14 3.16 23.59 -5.34
C LYS A 14 4.21 23.96 -6.39
N GLY A 15 3.83 24.06 -7.67
CA GLY A 15 4.75 24.41 -8.75
C GLY A 15 5.66 23.26 -9.18
N VAL A 16 5.34 22.02 -8.83
CA VAL A 16 6.13 20.84 -9.21
C VAL A 16 5.51 20.19 -10.45
N GLU A 17 6.31 19.94 -11.47
CA GLU A 17 5.89 19.23 -12.67
C GLU A 17 5.79 17.73 -12.41
N VAL A 18 4.62 17.16 -12.71
CA VAL A 18 4.26 15.78 -12.43
C VAL A 18 3.86 15.09 -13.73
N PHE A 19 4.49 13.95 -13.97
CA PHE A 19 4.19 13.07 -15.09
C PHE A 19 3.10 12.06 -14.73
N TRP A 20 2.11 11.89 -15.61
CA TRP A 20 1.11 10.84 -15.50
C TRP A 20 0.72 10.22 -16.83
N LYS A 21 0.23 8.99 -16.77
CA LYS A 21 -0.22 8.19 -17.91
C LYS A 21 -1.61 7.62 -17.69
N SER A 22 -2.32 7.41 -18.79
CA SER A 22 -3.53 6.61 -18.80
C SER A 22 -3.53 5.55 -19.88
N TRP A 23 -4.27 4.47 -19.62
CA TRP A 23 -4.54 3.39 -20.55
C TRP A 23 -6.05 3.14 -20.54
N LEU A 24 -6.69 3.38 -21.67
CA LEU A 24 -8.14 3.31 -21.81
C LEU A 24 -8.57 2.06 -22.57
N PRO A 25 -9.77 1.52 -22.31
CA PRO A 25 -10.33 0.44 -23.10
C PRO A 25 -10.37 0.76 -24.59
N LYS A 26 -10.41 -0.28 -25.42
CA LYS A 26 -10.53 -0.13 -26.87
C LYS A 26 -11.81 0.64 -27.23
N PRO A 27 -11.80 1.52 -28.26
CA PRO A 27 -13.00 2.22 -28.71
C PRO A 27 -14.18 1.26 -28.93
N GLY A 28 -15.36 1.65 -28.46
CA GLY A 28 -16.57 0.81 -28.50
C GLY A 28 -16.71 -0.19 -27.34
N THR A 29 -15.71 -0.30 -26.45
CA THR A 29 -15.83 -1.07 -25.20
C THR A 29 -16.42 -0.19 -24.11
N ALA A 30 -17.48 -0.66 -23.45
CA ALA A 30 -18.02 0.04 -22.28
C ALA A 30 -17.00 0.01 -21.13
N THR A 31 -16.64 1.20 -20.61
CA THR A 31 -15.73 1.32 -19.47
C THR A 31 -16.45 0.92 -18.18
N LYS A 32 -15.91 -0.09 -17.47
CA LYS A 32 -16.53 -0.68 -16.27
C LYS A 32 -16.29 0.16 -15.02
N ALA A 33 -15.07 0.68 -14.87
CA ALA A 33 -14.61 1.50 -13.76
C ALA A 33 -13.24 2.12 -14.08
N ALA A 34 -12.79 3.04 -13.24
CA ALA A 34 -11.45 3.61 -13.28
C ALA A 34 -10.56 3.07 -12.14
N LEU A 35 -9.31 2.75 -12.46
CA LEU A 35 -8.29 2.24 -11.56
C LEU A 35 -7.12 3.22 -11.48
N PHE A 36 -6.76 3.62 -10.27
CA PHE A 36 -5.71 4.60 -9.99
C PHE A 36 -4.53 3.92 -9.29
N PHE A 37 -3.39 3.84 -9.96
CA PHE A 37 -2.24 3.07 -9.52
C PHE A 37 -1.16 3.89 -8.80
N CYS A 38 -0.90 3.50 -7.56
CA CYS A 38 0.18 3.99 -6.72
C CYS A 38 1.39 3.03 -6.76
N HIS A 39 2.51 3.50 -7.31
CA HIS A 39 3.73 2.69 -7.48
C HIS A 39 4.59 2.58 -6.21
N GLY A 40 5.44 1.55 -6.15
CA GLY A 40 6.40 1.34 -5.06
C GLY A 40 7.60 2.29 -5.10
N TYR A 41 8.39 2.30 -4.02
CA TYR A 41 9.61 3.10 -3.92
C TYR A 41 10.63 2.66 -4.99
N GLY A 42 11.26 3.64 -5.65
CA GLY A 42 12.24 3.39 -6.71
C GLY A 42 11.62 2.90 -8.03
N SER A 43 10.29 2.94 -8.16
CA SER A 43 9.56 2.52 -9.37
C SER A 43 9.03 3.73 -10.16
N THR A 44 8.32 3.43 -11.25
CA THR A 44 7.65 4.39 -12.15
C THR A 44 6.44 3.73 -12.80
N CYS A 45 5.47 4.53 -13.23
CA CYS A 45 4.34 4.10 -14.04
C CYS A 45 4.70 3.74 -15.50
N THR A 46 5.94 4.00 -15.96
CA THR A 46 6.33 3.89 -17.38
C THR A 46 6.89 2.55 -17.81
N PHE A 47 7.45 1.75 -16.90
CA PHE A 47 8.18 0.53 -17.27
C PHE A 47 7.42 -0.74 -16.90
N PHE A 48 7.59 -1.25 -15.69
CA PHE A 48 7.00 -2.53 -15.26
C PHE A 48 5.47 -2.52 -15.25
N PHE A 49 4.86 -1.39 -14.88
CA PHE A 49 3.41 -1.30 -14.77
C PHE A 49 2.69 -1.20 -16.12
N GLU A 50 3.36 -0.73 -17.18
CA GLU A 50 2.70 -0.47 -18.47
C GLU A 50 2.09 -1.73 -19.10
N GLY A 51 2.77 -2.88 -19.01
CA GLY A 51 2.23 -4.15 -19.49
C GLY A 51 0.96 -4.57 -18.74
N ILE A 52 0.97 -4.41 -17.42
CA ILE A 52 -0.17 -4.73 -16.55
C ILE A 52 -1.33 -3.77 -16.81
N ALA A 53 -1.06 -2.48 -16.94
CA ALA A 53 -2.07 -1.46 -17.23
C ALA A 53 -2.80 -1.74 -18.55
N LYS A 54 -2.08 -2.19 -19.59
CA LYS A 54 -2.68 -2.58 -20.88
C LYS A 54 -3.61 -3.78 -20.74
N ILE A 55 -3.20 -4.80 -19.97
CA ILE A 55 -4.04 -5.99 -19.72
C ILE A 55 -5.34 -5.59 -18.99
N ILE A 56 -5.23 -4.72 -17.98
CA ILE A 56 -6.39 -4.22 -17.23
C ILE A 56 -7.28 -3.35 -18.13
N ALA A 57 -6.69 -2.52 -18.98
CA ALA A 57 -7.44 -1.70 -19.94
C ALA A 57 -8.18 -2.54 -20.99
N ASP A 58 -7.55 -3.58 -21.51
CA ASP A 58 -8.17 -4.56 -22.41
C ASP A 58 -9.32 -5.33 -21.73
N ALA A 59 -9.29 -5.47 -20.40
CA ALA A 59 -10.40 -6.03 -19.62
C ALA A 59 -11.58 -5.05 -19.40
N GLY A 60 -11.48 -3.80 -19.90
CA GLY A 60 -12.55 -2.80 -19.89
C GLY A 60 -12.47 -1.77 -18.77
N TYR A 61 -11.30 -1.57 -18.15
CA TYR A 61 -11.10 -0.56 -17.10
C TYR A 61 -10.28 0.63 -17.62
N ALA A 62 -10.60 1.84 -17.21
CA ALA A 62 -9.71 2.98 -17.43
C ALA A 62 -8.61 2.98 -16.38
N VAL A 63 -7.34 2.92 -16.76
CA VAL A 63 -6.21 2.88 -15.82
C VAL A 63 -5.48 4.21 -15.85
N PHE A 64 -5.19 4.76 -14.67
CA PHE A 64 -4.44 6.00 -14.47
C PHE A 64 -3.29 5.75 -13.50
N ALA A 65 -2.12 6.30 -13.80
CA ALA A 65 -0.95 6.20 -12.93
C ALA A 65 -0.11 7.47 -13.07
N MET A 66 0.63 7.82 -12.03
CA MET A 66 1.52 8.98 -12.02
C MET A 66 2.87 8.60 -11.43
N ASP A 67 3.91 9.33 -11.80
CA ASP A 67 5.18 9.28 -11.08
C ASP A 67 5.15 10.33 -9.96
N TYR A 68 5.54 9.96 -8.75
CA TYR A 68 5.61 10.92 -7.65
C TYR A 68 6.74 11.93 -7.85
N PRO A 69 6.67 13.14 -7.28
CA PRO A 69 7.84 14.04 -7.23
C PRO A 69 9.09 13.32 -6.72
N GLY A 70 10.20 13.41 -7.47
CA GLY A 70 11.43 12.67 -7.20
C GLY A 70 11.47 11.24 -7.74
N PHE A 71 10.49 10.79 -8.51
CA PHE A 71 10.47 9.46 -9.13
C PHE A 71 10.16 9.55 -10.63
N GLY A 72 10.58 8.51 -11.36
CA GLY A 72 10.34 8.35 -12.79
C GLY A 72 10.62 9.62 -13.59
N LEU A 73 9.60 10.11 -14.30
CA LEU A 73 9.68 11.30 -15.15
C LEU A 73 9.20 12.59 -14.46
N SER A 74 8.75 12.53 -13.21
CA SER A 74 8.33 13.70 -12.45
C SER A 74 9.52 14.49 -11.89
N GLN A 75 9.33 15.79 -11.73
CA GLN A 75 10.36 16.69 -11.18
C GLN A 75 10.73 16.31 -9.73
N GLY A 76 11.99 16.48 -9.35
CA GLY A 76 12.48 16.33 -7.98
C GLY A 76 13.83 15.62 -7.89
N LEU A 77 14.38 15.56 -6.68
CA LEU A 77 15.62 14.80 -6.42
C LEU A 77 15.30 13.30 -6.39
N HIS A 78 16.00 12.52 -7.22
CA HIS A 78 15.65 11.11 -7.44
C HIS A 78 15.67 10.28 -6.14
N GLY A 79 14.55 9.63 -5.83
CA GLY A 79 14.35 8.81 -4.63
C GLY A 79 14.16 9.59 -3.33
N TYR A 80 14.17 10.93 -3.36
CA TYR A 80 14.02 11.75 -2.17
C TYR A 80 12.54 12.10 -1.90
N ILE A 81 12.05 11.70 -0.73
CA ILE A 81 10.69 12.03 -0.26
C ILE A 81 10.84 12.99 0.94
N PRO A 82 10.66 14.31 0.76
CA PRO A 82 10.83 15.27 1.86
C PRO A 82 9.74 15.12 2.94
N SER A 83 8.53 14.73 2.53
CA SER A 83 7.42 14.43 3.43
C SER A 83 6.52 13.40 2.78
N PHE A 84 6.29 12.27 3.45
CA PHE A 84 5.38 11.24 2.97
C PHE A 84 3.94 11.75 2.91
N ASP A 85 3.53 12.55 3.90
CA ASP A 85 2.22 13.24 3.90
C ASP A 85 2.07 14.18 2.71
N GLY A 86 3.08 15.01 2.45
CA GLY A 86 3.07 15.93 1.31
C GLY A 86 3.01 15.19 -0.03
N MET A 87 3.75 14.08 -0.15
CA MET A 87 3.66 13.21 -1.33
C MET A 87 2.24 12.63 -1.51
N VAL A 88 1.58 12.17 -0.44
CA VAL A 88 0.20 11.69 -0.51
C VAL A 88 -0.76 12.81 -0.92
N ASP A 89 -0.59 14.02 -0.39
CA ASP A 89 -1.43 15.17 -0.74
C ASP A 89 -1.29 15.54 -2.22
N HIS A 90 -0.09 15.43 -2.79
CA HIS A 90 0.13 15.60 -4.23
C HIS A 90 -0.60 14.55 -5.07
N VAL A 91 -0.60 13.29 -4.63
CA VAL A 91 -1.33 12.22 -5.34
C VAL A 91 -2.84 12.47 -5.27
N ILE A 92 -3.34 12.89 -4.11
CA ILE A 92 -4.75 13.26 -3.93
C ILE A 92 -5.14 14.38 -4.88
N GLU A 93 -4.34 15.45 -4.95
CA GLU A 93 -4.59 16.59 -5.83
C GLU A 93 -4.71 16.15 -7.29
N GLN A 94 -3.72 15.40 -7.78
CA GLN A 94 -3.70 14.96 -9.19
C GLN A 94 -4.85 14.00 -9.50
N TYR A 95 -5.13 13.04 -8.61
CA TYR A 95 -6.21 12.09 -8.83
C TYR A 95 -7.59 12.72 -8.72
N ALA A 96 -7.77 13.74 -7.87
CA ALA A 96 -9.00 14.51 -7.84
C ALA A 96 -9.24 15.22 -9.18
N ALA A 97 -8.20 15.81 -9.78
CA ALA A 97 -8.29 16.44 -11.10
C ALA A 97 -8.66 15.43 -12.21
N ILE A 98 -8.04 14.24 -12.20
CA ILE A 98 -8.35 13.17 -13.16
C ILE A 98 -9.77 12.63 -12.96
N ARG A 99 -10.19 12.39 -11.71
CA ARG A 99 -11.55 11.94 -11.37
C ARG A 99 -12.61 12.93 -11.80
N ALA A 100 -12.31 14.24 -11.83
CA ALA A 100 -13.25 15.26 -12.28
C ALA A 100 -13.42 15.34 -13.81
N MET A 101 -12.59 14.64 -14.60
CA MET A 101 -12.69 14.64 -16.06
C MET A 101 -14.00 13.99 -16.53
N GLU A 102 -14.60 14.54 -17.59
CA GLU A 102 -15.78 13.97 -18.23
C GLU A 102 -15.50 12.53 -18.71
N GLY A 103 -16.41 11.61 -18.44
CA GLY A 103 -16.26 10.19 -18.74
C GLY A 103 -15.44 9.41 -17.70
N VAL A 104 -14.77 10.11 -16.76
CA VAL A 104 -14.13 9.50 -15.58
C VAL A 104 -14.97 9.74 -14.33
N ARG A 105 -15.56 10.93 -14.17
CA ARG A 105 -16.34 11.30 -12.98
C ARG A 105 -17.55 10.41 -12.72
N GLU A 106 -18.13 9.84 -13.78
CA GLU A 106 -19.30 8.97 -13.70
C GLU A 106 -18.96 7.50 -13.38
N LEU A 107 -17.67 7.15 -13.44
CA LEU A 107 -17.21 5.79 -13.17
C LEU A 107 -17.03 5.57 -11.67
N ARG A 108 -17.09 4.31 -11.25
CA ARG A 108 -16.55 3.90 -9.95
C ARG A 108 -15.02 4.05 -9.95
N HIS A 109 -14.47 4.50 -8.83
CA HIS A 109 -13.05 4.81 -8.66
C HIS A 109 -12.39 3.84 -7.68
N PHE A 110 -11.36 3.13 -8.14
CA PHE A 110 -10.60 2.17 -7.32
C PHE A 110 -9.14 2.58 -7.19
N LEU A 111 -8.54 2.39 -6.02
CA LEU A 111 -7.09 2.52 -5.82
C LEU A 111 -6.41 1.16 -5.96
N LEU A 112 -5.23 1.14 -6.56
CA LEU A 112 -4.32 -0.01 -6.50
C LEU A 112 -2.95 0.46 -6.01
N GLY A 113 -2.49 -0.08 -4.89
CA GLY A 113 -1.19 0.25 -4.32
C GLY A 113 -0.24 -0.95 -4.26
N GLN A 114 0.99 -0.77 -4.74
CA GLN A 114 2.04 -1.80 -4.67
C GLN A 114 3.20 -1.36 -3.76
N SER A 115 3.63 -2.20 -2.81
CA SER A 115 4.72 -1.86 -1.87
C SER A 115 4.49 -0.52 -1.16
N MET A 116 5.40 0.45 -1.25
CA MET A 116 5.20 1.81 -0.75
C MET A 116 3.91 2.44 -1.29
N GLY A 117 3.53 2.17 -2.53
CA GLY A 117 2.28 2.62 -3.12
C GLY A 117 1.04 2.04 -2.43
N GLY A 118 1.16 0.90 -1.74
CA GLY A 118 0.14 0.39 -0.83
C GLY A 118 -0.06 1.29 0.39
N ALA A 119 1.03 1.82 0.96
CA ALA A 119 0.97 2.81 2.03
C ALA A 119 0.31 4.11 1.56
N VAL A 120 0.63 4.54 0.34
CA VAL A 120 0.03 5.72 -0.30
C VAL A 120 -1.47 5.49 -0.49
N ALA A 121 -1.88 4.39 -1.13
CA ALA A 121 -3.28 4.05 -1.36
C ALA A 121 -4.10 3.98 -0.05
N LEU A 122 -3.57 3.32 0.98
CA LEU A 122 -4.21 3.27 2.30
C LEU A 122 -4.36 4.66 2.91
N LYS A 123 -3.32 5.49 2.84
CA LYS A 123 -3.34 6.83 3.42
C LYS A 123 -4.28 7.79 2.67
N ILE A 124 -4.38 7.66 1.34
CA ILE A 124 -5.37 8.37 0.53
C ILE A 124 -6.78 7.98 0.99
N HIS A 125 -7.07 6.67 1.06
CA HIS A 125 -8.39 6.20 1.47
C HIS A 125 -8.76 6.65 2.89
N LEU A 126 -7.80 6.63 3.83
CA LEU A 126 -8.02 7.16 5.18
C LEU A 126 -8.30 8.67 5.23
N LYS A 127 -7.72 9.45 4.30
CA LYS A 127 -7.98 10.91 4.19
C LYS A 127 -9.30 11.21 3.47
N GLN A 128 -9.76 10.31 2.61
CA GLN A 128 -10.92 10.49 1.73
C GLN A 128 -11.79 9.21 1.68
N PRO A 129 -12.39 8.78 2.81
CA PRO A 129 -13.02 7.46 2.92
C PRO A 129 -14.21 7.26 1.97
N GLU A 130 -14.95 8.33 1.66
CA GLU A 130 -16.15 8.30 0.80
C GLU A 130 -15.84 8.49 -0.70
N GLU A 131 -14.58 8.79 -1.05
CA GLU A 131 -14.19 9.16 -2.41
C GLU A 131 -13.78 7.95 -3.28
N TRP A 132 -13.65 6.76 -2.67
CA TRP A 132 -13.11 5.57 -3.33
C TRP A 132 -14.01 4.36 -3.11
N ASP A 133 -14.44 3.72 -4.19
CA ASP A 133 -15.32 2.53 -4.17
C ASP A 133 -14.59 1.25 -3.74
N GLY A 134 -13.26 1.28 -3.67
CA GLY A 134 -12.45 0.17 -3.16
C GLY A 134 -10.94 0.36 -3.32
N VAL A 135 -10.19 -0.46 -2.58
CA VAL A 135 -8.73 -0.44 -2.56
C VAL A 135 -8.17 -1.85 -2.80
N LEU A 136 -7.24 -1.97 -3.74
CA LEU A 136 -6.48 -3.17 -4.06
C LEU A 136 -5.05 -3.00 -3.56
N LEU A 137 -4.53 -3.98 -2.82
CA LEU A 137 -3.19 -3.91 -2.23
C LEU A 137 -2.33 -5.10 -2.68
N VAL A 138 -1.15 -4.80 -3.23
CA VAL A 138 -0.18 -5.80 -3.67
C VAL A 138 1.09 -5.63 -2.85
N ALA A 139 1.33 -6.56 -1.90
CA ALA A 139 2.45 -6.51 -0.97
C ALA A 139 2.63 -5.11 -0.32
N PRO A 140 1.60 -4.56 0.37
CA PRO A 140 1.62 -3.18 0.84
C PRO A 140 2.65 -2.95 1.96
N MET A 141 3.30 -1.79 1.94
CA MET A 141 4.06 -1.29 3.10
C MET A 141 3.07 -0.71 4.12
N CYS A 142 2.69 -1.47 5.14
CA CYS A 142 1.75 -1.00 6.17
C CYS A 142 2.37 -1.00 7.57
N LYS A 143 2.05 0.03 8.36
CA LYS A 143 2.39 0.12 9.78
C LYS A 143 1.15 -0.15 10.63
N VAL A 144 1.27 -1.04 11.62
CA VAL A 144 0.21 -1.28 12.62
C VAL A 144 0.21 -0.14 13.65
N ARG A 145 -0.96 0.46 13.94
CA ARG A 145 -1.11 1.57 14.91
C ARG A 145 -1.76 1.16 16.24
N SER A 146 -2.42 -0.01 16.29
CA SER A 146 -3.04 -0.55 17.50
C SER A 146 -2.01 -1.23 18.41
N PRO A 147 -2.33 -1.45 19.71
CA PRO A 147 -1.58 -2.35 20.58
C PRO A 147 -1.25 -3.67 19.87
N LEU A 148 0.01 -4.09 19.93
CA LEU A 148 0.51 -5.20 19.11
C LEU A 148 1.38 -6.16 19.93
N LEU A 149 1.00 -7.43 20.00
CA LEU A 149 1.86 -8.51 20.47
C LEU A 149 2.32 -9.36 19.28
N ILE A 150 3.64 -9.53 19.13
CA ILE A 150 4.26 -10.39 18.13
C ILE A 150 5.03 -11.50 18.87
N LEU A 151 4.68 -12.75 18.61
CA LEU A 151 5.30 -13.94 19.19
C LEU A 151 5.90 -14.76 18.05
N HIS A 152 7.17 -15.18 18.15
CA HIS A 152 7.83 -15.92 17.07
C HIS A 152 8.89 -16.89 17.62
N GLY A 153 9.06 -18.06 17.02
CA GLY A 153 10.12 -19.01 17.39
C GLY A 153 11.49 -18.62 16.81
N ALA A 154 12.52 -18.47 17.63
CA ALA A 154 13.83 -17.99 17.16
C ALA A 154 14.54 -18.96 16.20
N ALA A 155 14.15 -20.25 16.21
CA ALA A 155 14.67 -21.30 15.34
C ALA A 155 13.70 -21.67 14.19
N ASP A 156 12.69 -20.85 13.92
CA ASP A 156 11.75 -21.05 12.80
C ASP A 156 12.48 -21.08 11.45
N LYS A 157 12.32 -22.19 10.72
CA LYS A 157 12.88 -22.41 9.37
C LYS A 157 11.85 -22.26 8.26
N VAL A 158 10.57 -22.14 8.62
CA VAL A 158 9.45 -21.91 7.69
C VAL A 158 9.30 -20.42 7.46
N THR A 159 9.33 -19.62 8.52
CA THR A 159 9.25 -18.16 8.46
C THR A 159 10.46 -17.54 9.17
N ASP A 160 11.22 -16.67 8.50
CA ASP A 160 12.39 -16.02 9.11
C ASP A 160 11.94 -15.07 10.25
N PRO A 161 12.45 -15.25 11.50
CA PRO A 161 12.12 -14.38 12.64
C PRO A 161 12.45 -12.89 12.41
N ASN A 162 13.36 -12.57 11.47
CA ASN A 162 13.65 -11.20 11.09
C ASN A 162 12.44 -10.49 10.48
N VAL A 163 11.49 -11.20 9.87
CA VAL A 163 10.24 -10.61 9.38
C VAL A 163 9.41 -10.04 10.53
N SER A 164 9.35 -10.74 11.67
CA SER A 164 8.69 -10.24 12.88
C SER A 164 9.40 -9.05 13.50
N LYS A 165 10.74 -8.98 13.44
CA LYS A 165 11.50 -7.78 13.85
C LYS A 165 11.22 -6.59 12.94
N ILE A 166 11.12 -6.82 11.63
CA ILE A 166 10.76 -5.80 10.65
C ILE A 166 9.35 -5.27 10.96
N LEU A 167 8.37 -6.14 11.19
CA LEU A 167 7.01 -5.75 11.57
C LEU A 167 6.99 -4.92 12.87
N TYR A 168 7.73 -5.35 13.90
CA TYR A 168 7.86 -4.61 15.16
C TYR A 168 8.42 -3.19 14.95
N ASN A 169 9.48 -3.06 14.15
CA ASN A 169 10.10 -1.77 13.85
C ASN A 169 9.20 -0.88 12.99
N MET A 170 8.42 -1.48 12.09
CA MET A 170 7.47 -0.77 11.25
C MET A 170 6.23 -0.32 12.04
N ALA A 171 5.76 -1.07 13.05
CA ALA A 171 4.58 -0.70 13.82
C ALA A 171 4.68 0.72 14.45
N ASN A 172 3.66 1.54 14.20
CA ASN A 172 3.53 2.93 14.64
C ASN A 172 2.68 3.04 15.90
N THR A 173 3.06 2.28 16.92
CA THR A 173 2.49 2.28 18.26
C THR A 173 3.64 2.21 19.26
N ASN A 174 3.48 2.85 20.42
CA ASN A 174 4.39 2.66 21.56
C ASN A 174 4.02 1.41 22.36
N ASP A 175 2.75 0.99 22.25
CA ASP A 175 2.24 -0.24 22.81
C ASP A 175 2.44 -1.38 21.80
N LYS A 176 3.67 -1.88 21.77
CA LYS A 176 4.06 -3.04 20.97
C LYS A 176 5.06 -3.88 21.73
N THR A 177 4.90 -5.19 21.61
CA THR A 177 5.77 -6.19 22.23
C THR A 177 6.16 -7.22 21.17
N LEU A 178 7.45 -7.53 21.08
CA LEU A 178 7.96 -8.66 20.31
C LEU A 178 8.66 -9.62 21.28
N LYS A 179 8.25 -10.88 21.30
CA LYS A 179 8.94 -11.97 21.99
C LYS A 179 9.42 -13.03 21.02
N LEU A 180 10.70 -13.34 21.11
CA LEU A 180 11.33 -14.45 20.41
C LEU A 180 11.58 -15.59 21.39
N TYR A 181 11.08 -16.77 21.09
CA TYR A 181 11.26 -17.95 21.93
C TYR A 181 12.47 -18.73 21.45
N GLU A 182 13.55 -18.71 22.23
CA GLU A 182 14.79 -19.44 21.92
C GLU A 182 14.53 -20.93 21.71
N GLU A 183 15.16 -21.49 20.68
CA GLU A 183 14.96 -22.86 20.20
C GLU A 183 13.50 -23.21 19.79
N GLY A 184 12.59 -22.23 19.73
CA GLY A 184 11.23 -22.42 19.26
C GLY A 184 11.16 -22.40 17.73
N PHE A 185 10.38 -23.30 17.15
CA PHE A 185 10.14 -23.41 15.71
C PHE A 185 8.84 -22.68 15.31
N HIS A 186 8.26 -23.03 14.16
CA HIS A 186 7.11 -22.34 13.58
C HIS A 186 5.85 -22.41 14.47
N CYS A 187 5.55 -23.59 15.01
CA CYS A 187 4.31 -23.85 15.75
C CYS A 187 4.50 -23.59 17.26
N ILE A 188 4.80 -22.37 17.69
CA ILE A 188 5.09 -22.09 19.13
C ILE A 188 3.94 -22.38 20.12
N LEU A 189 2.73 -22.64 19.62
CA LEU A 189 1.55 -23.01 20.42
C LEU A 189 1.26 -24.52 20.45
N GLU A 190 1.93 -25.32 19.61
CA GLU A 190 1.66 -26.75 19.46
C GLU A 190 2.86 -27.51 18.87
N GLY A 191 3.12 -28.74 19.31
CA GLY A 191 4.27 -29.51 18.79
C GLY A 191 5.64 -29.05 19.31
N GLU A 192 5.66 -28.11 20.27
CA GLU A 192 6.80 -27.73 21.09
C GLU A 192 6.76 -28.43 22.46
N PRO A 193 7.86 -28.47 23.24
CA PRO A 193 7.82 -28.95 24.62
C PRO A 193 6.78 -28.19 25.46
N ASP A 194 6.05 -28.91 26.33
CA ASP A 194 4.94 -28.36 27.13
C ASP A 194 5.30 -27.10 27.92
N GLY A 195 6.55 -27.01 28.41
CA GLY A 195 7.04 -25.82 29.10
C GLY A 195 7.10 -24.57 28.22
N ARG A 196 7.45 -24.71 26.94
CA ARG A 196 7.48 -23.60 25.98
C ARG A 196 6.05 -23.19 25.60
N ILE A 197 5.19 -24.15 25.31
CA ILE A 197 3.77 -23.89 25.00
C ILE A 197 3.12 -23.13 26.16
N SER A 198 3.32 -23.61 27.39
CA SER A 198 2.81 -22.95 28.60
C SER A 198 3.34 -21.52 28.76
N SER A 199 4.61 -21.29 28.46
CA SER A 199 5.23 -19.95 28.49
C SER A 199 4.58 -18.99 27.47
N VAL A 200 4.41 -19.45 26.23
CA VAL A 200 3.77 -18.67 25.15
C VAL A 200 2.33 -18.34 25.50
N ILE A 201 1.57 -19.30 26.02
CA ILE A 201 0.18 -19.10 26.46
C ILE A 201 0.10 -18.09 27.61
N ASN A 202 0.97 -18.21 28.61
CA ASN A 202 1.02 -17.27 29.73
C ASN A 202 1.32 -15.83 29.27
N ASP A 203 2.18 -15.67 28.26
CA ASP A 203 2.48 -14.35 27.67
C ASP A 203 1.27 -13.76 26.94
N ILE A 204 0.51 -14.58 26.22
CA ILE A 204 -0.75 -14.17 25.57
C ILE A 204 -1.76 -13.72 26.62
N ILE A 205 -2.00 -14.54 27.65
CA ILE A 205 -2.96 -14.24 28.72
C ILE A 205 -2.56 -12.95 29.44
N SER A 206 -1.29 -12.83 29.83
CA SER A 206 -0.79 -11.62 30.53
C SER A 206 -0.98 -10.35 29.70
N TRP A 207 -0.75 -10.43 28.39
CA TRP A 207 -0.99 -9.30 27.50
C TRP A 207 -2.49 -9.01 27.37
N LEU A 208 -3.35 -10.01 27.24
CA LEU A 208 -4.79 -9.80 27.18
C LEU A 208 -5.33 -9.16 28.46
N ASP A 209 -4.91 -9.66 29.62
CA ASP A 209 -5.31 -9.12 30.92
C ASP A 209 -4.93 -7.65 31.07
N SER A 210 -3.73 -7.25 30.65
CA SER A 210 -3.28 -5.85 30.73
C SER A 210 -3.99 -4.89 29.77
N HIS A 211 -4.78 -5.39 28.82
CA HIS A 211 -5.48 -4.59 27.80
C HIS A 211 -7.01 -4.79 27.81
N SER A 212 -7.54 -5.62 28.72
CA SER A 212 -8.98 -5.93 28.80
C SER A 212 -9.73 -5.11 29.84
N ASP A 213 -9.03 -4.31 30.65
CA ASP A 213 -9.66 -3.41 31.60
C ASP A 213 -10.41 -2.29 30.87
N LYS A 214 -11.74 -2.30 31.00
CA LYS A 214 -12.58 -1.18 30.57
C LYS A 214 -12.45 -0.05 31.59
N ASN A 215 -11.72 1.00 31.24
CA ASN A 215 -12.00 2.33 31.79
C ASN A 215 -13.29 2.89 31.15
#